data_AF-A0A953X490-F1
#
_entry.id   AF-A0A953X490-F1
#
_cell.length_a   1.000
_cell.length_b   1.000
_cell.length_c   1.000
_cell.angle_alpha   90.00
_cell.angle_beta   90.00
_cell.angle_gamma   90.00
#
_symmetry.space_group_name_H-M   'P 1'
#
loop_
_entity.id
_entity.type
_entity.pdbx_description
1 polymer ?
#
loop_
_entity_poly.entity_id
_entity_poly.type
_entity_poly.pdbx_seq_one_letter_code
_entity_poly.pdbx_strand_id
1 'polypeptide(L)'
;MSFSRRAALAALGALALTACASSTPPVESTIYLVRHAEKDAGPDPSLTLIGRQRADILAQDLADAGLTAIWSTDYKRTRETAQPSSTMTGLPTQIYDANRLEQFAKQLKSTSGNVLVVGHSNTTPEL
;
A
#
# COMPACT_ATOMS: atom_id res chain seq x y z
N MET A 1 -27.53 -29.00 -74.11
CA MET A 1 -28.91 -28.62 -73.74
C MET A 1 -29.00 -28.68 -72.22
N SER A 2 -29.53 -27.59 -71.65
CA SER A 2 -29.72 -27.24 -70.23
C SER A 2 -30.53 -28.29 -69.43
N PHE A 3 -30.65 -28.39 -68.09
CA PHE A 3 -30.54 -27.59 -66.86
C PHE A 3 -30.14 -28.60 -65.73
N SER A 4 -29.66 -28.31 -64.51
CA SER A 4 -30.26 -27.44 -63.49
C SER A 4 -29.37 -27.36 -62.23
N ARG A 5 -29.49 -26.24 -61.52
CA ARG A 5 -28.82 -25.87 -60.28
C ARG A 5 -29.35 -26.68 -59.09
N ARG A 6 -28.46 -27.14 -58.19
CA ARG A 6 -28.75 -27.22 -56.75
C ARG A 6 -27.49 -26.89 -55.95
N ALA A 7 -27.51 -25.70 -55.36
CA ALA A 7 -26.62 -25.32 -54.28
C ALA A 7 -26.93 -26.19 -53.06
N ALA A 8 -25.92 -26.81 -52.48
CA ALA A 8 -26.00 -27.39 -51.14
C ALA A 8 -24.98 -26.64 -50.28
N LEU A 9 -25.49 -25.71 -49.47
CA LEU A 9 -24.78 -25.17 -48.32
C LEU A 9 -24.46 -26.36 -47.39
N ALA A 10 -23.19 -26.65 -47.19
CA ALA A 10 -22.73 -27.43 -46.05
C ALA A 10 -21.99 -26.48 -45.11
N ALA A 11 -22.73 -25.95 -44.16
CA ALA A 11 -22.18 -25.25 -43.01
C ALA A 11 -21.45 -26.27 -42.12
N LEU A 12 -20.13 -26.15 -41.99
CA LEU A 12 -19.40 -26.72 -40.86
C LEU A 12 -18.89 -25.56 -40.01
N GLY A 13 -19.53 -25.38 -38.86
CA GLY A 13 -19.20 -24.36 -37.89
C GLY A 13 -17.78 -24.54 -37.35
N ALA A 14 -16.97 -23.50 -37.49
CA ALA A 14 -15.76 -23.35 -36.71
C ALA A 14 -16.18 -22.95 -35.28
N LEU A 15 -16.01 -23.90 -34.36
CA LEU A 15 -16.20 -23.72 -32.93
C LEU A 15 -15.18 -22.67 -32.44
N ALA A 16 -15.60 -21.41 -32.32
CA ALA A 16 -14.80 -20.38 -31.69
C ALA A 16 -14.71 -20.69 -30.19
N LEU A 17 -13.62 -21.33 -29.78
CA LEU A 17 -13.21 -21.42 -28.38
C LEU A 17 -12.83 -20.01 -27.92
N THR A 18 -13.84 -19.25 -27.49
CA THR A 18 -13.63 -17.97 -26.81
C THR A 18 -12.95 -18.27 -25.49
N ALA A 19 -11.61 -18.21 -25.49
CA ALA A 19 -10.82 -18.26 -24.28
C ALA A 19 -11.22 -17.07 -23.41
N CYS A 20 -11.93 -17.33 -22.32
CA CYS A 20 -12.15 -16.35 -21.28
C CYS A 20 -10.78 -16.03 -20.65
N ALA A 21 -10.09 -15.01 -21.17
CA ALA A 21 -8.97 -14.40 -20.50
C ALA A 21 -9.49 -13.78 -19.20
N SER A 22 -9.42 -14.56 -18.12
CA SER A 22 -9.70 -14.07 -16.78
C SER A 22 -8.50 -13.23 -16.38
N SER A 23 -8.57 -11.91 -16.60
CA SER A 23 -7.56 -11.00 -16.06
C SER A 23 -7.66 -11.03 -14.55
N THR A 24 -6.62 -11.47 -13.85
CA THR A 24 -6.52 -11.30 -12.40
C THR A 24 -6.74 -9.83 -12.07
N PRO A 25 -7.73 -9.47 -11.23
CA PRO A 25 -7.90 -8.09 -10.81
C PRO A 25 -6.58 -7.61 -10.18
N PRO A 26 -6.19 -6.34 -10.40
CA PRO A 26 -4.97 -5.81 -9.80
C PRO A 26 -5.02 -6.02 -8.27
N VAL A 27 -3.88 -6.41 -7.70
CA VAL A 27 -3.74 -6.53 -6.24
C VAL A 27 -3.87 -5.11 -5.67
N GLU A 28 -5.02 -4.81 -5.08
CA GLU A 28 -5.29 -3.53 -4.42
C GLU A 28 -4.23 -3.29 -3.33
N SER A 29 -3.55 -2.15 -3.40
CA SER A 29 -2.51 -1.76 -2.44
C SER A 29 -2.98 -0.52 -1.69
N THR A 30 -2.99 -0.59 -0.36
CA THR A 30 -3.42 0.52 0.52
C THR A 30 -2.22 1.16 1.19
N ILE A 31 -2.09 2.48 1.07
CA ILE A 31 -1.05 3.25 1.76
C ILE A 31 -1.69 4.00 2.94
N TYR A 32 -1.28 3.68 4.16
CA TYR A 32 -1.68 4.33 5.40
C TYR A 32 -0.68 5.45 5.72
N LEU A 33 -1.06 6.69 5.43
CA LEU A 33 -0.26 7.88 5.71
C LEU A 33 -0.62 8.46 7.09
N VAL A 34 0.33 8.46 8.02
CA VAL A 34 0.11 8.84 9.42
C VAL A 34 1.15 9.88 9.84
N ARG A 35 0.73 10.94 10.55
CA ARG A 35 1.70 11.81 11.25
C ARG A 35 2.08 11.18 12.58
N HIS A 36 3.28 11.47 13.11
CA HIS A 36 3.67 11.03 14.46
C HIS A 36 2.61 11.36 15.54
N ALA A 37 2.53 10.52 16.58
CA ALA A 37 1.68 10.75 17.74
C ALA A 37 2.20 11.90 18.64
N GLU A 38 1.48 12.23 19.72
CA GLU A 38 1.83 13.30 20.66
C GLU A 38 3.24 13.12 21.22
N LYS A 39 4.05 14.17 21.08
CA LYS A 39 5.45 14.21 21.51
C LYS A 39 5.67 15.24 22.60
N ASP A 40 6.74 15.06 23.37
CA ASP A 40 7.22 16.07 24.31
C ASP A 40 7.79 17.31 23.56
N ALA A 41 8.18 18.33 24.33
CA ALA A 41 8.91 19.48 23.82
C ALA A 41 10.42 19.16 23.68
N GLY A 42 11.09 19.83 22.74
CA GLY A 42 12.52 19.65 22.47
C GLY A 42 12.84 19.40 20.99
N PRO A 43 14.13 19.27 20.63
CA PRO A 43 14.59 19.18 19.25
C PRO A 43 14.24 17.84 18.56
N ASP A 44 14.48 16.70 19.22
CA ASP A 44 14.02 15.39 18.77
C ASP A 44 13.38 14.61 19.94
N PRO A 45 12.19 15.04 20.37
CA PRO A 45 11.57 14.53 21.59
C PRO A 45 10.94 13.16 21.35
N SER A 46 10.88 12.36 22.41
CA SER A 46 10.07 11.14 22.47
C SER A 46 8.57 11.47 22.45
N LEU A 47 7.77 10.43 22.24
CA LEU A 47 6.34 10.44 22.47
C LEU A 47 6.03 10.65 23.96
N THR A 48 4.99 11.43 24.21
CA THR A 48 4.33 11.50 25.52
C THR A 48 3.70 10.15 25.87
N LEU A 49 3.21 10.00 27.11
CA LEU A 49 2.43 8.81 27.49
C LEU A 49 1.21 8.61 26.60
N ILE A 50 0.48 9.70 26.29
CA ILE A 50 -0.69 9.68 25.41
C ILE A 50 -0.28 9.30 23.98
N GLY A 51 0.87 9.82 23.50
CA GLY A 51 1.40 9.50 22.19
C GLY A 51 1.74 8.02 22.04
N ARG A 52 2.34 7.41 23.07
CA ARG A 52 2.61 5.96 23.11
C ARG A 52 1.32 5.15 23.04
N GLN A 53 0.32 5.49 23.84
CA GLN A 53 -1.00 4.83 23.79
C GLN A 53 -1.63 4.94 22.40
N ARG A 54 -1.51 6.09 21.73
CA ARG A 54 -2.00 6.23 20.36
C ARG A 54 -1.23 5.38 19.37
N ALA A 55 0.09 5.24 19.53
CA ALA A 55 0.88 4.35 18.70
C ALA A 55 0.45 2.88 18.87
N ASP A 56 0.10 2.47 20.10
CA ASP A 56 -0.43 1.13 20.37
C ASP A 56 -1.81 0.91 19.73
N ILE A 57 -2.68 1.92 19.78
CA ILE A 57 -4.00 1.87 19.11
C ILE A 57 -3.84 1.79 17.60
N LEU A 58 -2.94 2.60 17.01
CA LEU A 58 -2.63 2.54 15.57
C LEU A 58 -2.18 1.15 15.16
N ALA A 59 -1.36 0.49 15.98
CA ALA A 59 -0.97 -0.89 15.71
C ALA A 59 -2.19 -1.80 15.69
N GLN A 60 -3.02 -1.77 16.74
CA GLN A 60 -4.24 -2.58 16.82
C GLN A 60 -5.18 -2.37 15.63
N ASP A 61 -5.42 -1.12 15.23
CA ASP A 61 -6.27 -0.78 14.09
C ASP A 61 -5.74 -1.36 12.76
N LEU A 62 -4.43 -1.55 12.65
CA LEU A 62 -3.76 -2.08 11.47
C LEU A 62 -3.33 -3.55 11.61
N ALA A 63 -3.73 -4.26 12.67
CA ALA A 63 -3.29 -5.63 12.96
C ALA A 63 -3.59 -6.59 11.81
N ASP A 64 -4.82 -6.51 11.30
CA ASP A 64 -5.33 -7.38 10.23
C ASP A 64 -5.25 -6.69 8.86
N ALA A 65 -4.62 -5.52 8.77
CA ALA A 65 -4.47 -4.78 7.53
C ALA A 65 -3.50 -5.45 6.54
N GLY A 66 -2.84 -6.55 6.92
CA GLY A 66 -1.92 -7.26 6.03
C GLY A 66 -0.75 -6.40 5.56
N LEU A 67 -0.19 -5.58 6.46
CA LEU A 67 0.94 -4.71 6.15
C LEU A 67 2.10 -5.54 5.57
N THR A 68 2.73 -5.03 4.51
CA THR A 68 3.90 -5.60 3.85
C THR A 68 5.15 -4.74 4.07
N ALA A 69 4.98 -3.46 4.41
CA ALA A 69 6.08 -2.56 4.75
C ALA A 69 5.66 -1.48 5.75
N ILE A 70 6.63 -1.02 6.54
CA ILE A 70 6.49 0.08 7.50
C ILE A 70 7.63 1.06 7.26
N TRP A 71 7.29 2.34 7.08
CA TRP A 71 8.22 3.42 6.84
C TRP A 71 8.09 4.50 7.91
N SER A 72 9.21 5.10 8.28
CA SER A 72 9.28 6.25 9.18
C SER A 72 10.37 7.21 8.72
N THR A 73 10.24 8.50 9.02
CA THR A 73 11.42 9.38 9.01
C THR A 73 12.34 9.06 10.18
N ASP A 74 13.57 9.59 10.16
CA ASP A 74 14.58 9.31 11.19
C ASP A 74 14.46 10.19 12.45
N TYR A 75 13.24 10.58 12.83
CA TYR A 75 13.01 11.27 14.09
C TYR A 75 12.50 10.30 15.15
N LYS A 76 12.85 10.54 16.41
CA LYS A 76 12.46 9.65 17.51
C LYS A 76 10.94 9.46 17.58
N ARG A 77 10.19 10.56 17.53
CA ARG A 77 8.71 10.55 17.55
C ARG A 77 8.07 9.72 16.43
N THR A 78 8.62 9.72 15.21
CA THR A 78 8.06 8.96 14.09
C THR A 78 8.40 7.49 14.22
N ARG A 79 9.66 7.17 14.58
CA ARG A 79 10.08 5.78 14.88
C ARG A 79 9.26 5.18 16.02
N GLU A 80 9.09 5.91 17.12
CA GLU A 80 8.29 5.46 18.27
C GLU A 80 6.80 5.31 17.94
N THR A 81 6.27 6.08 16.98
CA THR A 81 4.88 5.89 16.52
C THR A 81 4.73 4.63 15.67
N ALA A 82 5.73 4.29 14.85
CA ALA A 82 5.75 3.09 14.02
C ALA A 82 6.08 1.80 14.80
N GLN A 83 6.77 1.93 15.94
CA GLN A 83 7.34 0.80 16.68
C GLN A 83 6.31 -0.26 17.08
N PRO A 84 5.12 0.07 17.62
CA PRO A 84 4.14 -0.97 18.00
C PRO A 84 3.65 -1.77 16.79
N SER A 85 3.40 -1.13 15.64
CA SER A 85 3.04 -1.82 14.39
C SER A 85 4.18 -2.74 13.90
N SER A 86 5.43 -2.28 14.00
CA SER A 86 6.62 -3.08 13.66
C SER A 86 6.73 -4.32 14.55
N THR A 87 6.61 -4.15 15.87
CA THR A 87 6.67 -5.25 16.83
C THR A 87 5.55 -6.26 16.59
N MET A 88 4.33 -5.80 16.33
CA MET A 88 3.18 -6.68 16.18
C MET A 88 3.17 -7.46 14.86
N THR A 89 3.61 -6.85 13.77
CA THR A 89 3.68 -7.49 12.44
C THR A 89 4.98 -8.27 12.22
N GLY A 90 6.02 -8.01 13.01
CA GLY A 90 7.38 -8.52 12.80
C GLY A 90 8.13 -7.83 11.65
N LEU A 91 7.54 -6.80 11.01
CA LEU A 91 8.18 -6.05 9.94
C LEU A 91 9.14 -5.01 10.50
N PRO A 92 10.36 -4.86 9.93
CA PRO A 92 11.25 -3.78 10.33
C PRO A 92 10.72 -2.42 9.86
N THR A 93 10.91 -1.38 10.66
CA THR A 93 10.69 0.01 10.23
C THR A 93 11.83 0.47 9.33
N GLN A 94 11.51 0.81 8.08
CA GLN A 94 12.45 1.35 7.11
C GLN A 94 12.48 2.88 7.20
N ILE A 95 13.66 3.48 7.02
CA ILE A 95 13.85 4.92 7.12
C ILE A 95 13.76 5.59 5.75
N TYR A 96 12.95 6.64 5.64
CA TYR A 96 12.91 7.51 4.48
C TYR A 96 13.30 8.96 4.84
N ASP A 97 13.77 9.70 3.83
CA ASP A 97 14.19 11.09 3.98
C ASP A 97 13.02 12.04 3.72
N ALA A 98 12.62 12.78 4.75
CA ALA A 98 11.53 13.75 4.68
C ALA A 98 11.79 14.91 3.70
N ASN A 99 13.04 15.12 3.27
CA ASN A 99 13.39 16.15 2.28
C ASN A 99 13.37 15.63 0.84
N ARG A 100 13.15 14.33 0.62
CA ARG A 100 13.13 13.69 -0.69
C ARG A 100 11.78 13.02 -0.98
N LEU A 101 10.69 13.74 -0.69
CA LEU A 101 9.31 13.22 -0.80
C LEU A 101 8.97 12.79 -2.22
N GLU A 102 9.41 13.49 -3.27
CA GLU A 102 9.13 13.08 -4.65
C GLU A 102 9.76 11.71 -4.98
N GLN A 103 11.01 11.49 -4.54
CA GLN A 103 11.70 10.22 -4.71
C GLN A 103 10.99 9.12 -3.92
N PHE A 104 10.61 9.42 -2.68
CA PHE A 104 9.93 8.47 -1.81
C PHE A 104 8.52 8.12 -2.33
N ALA A 105 7.76 9.09 -2.86
CA ALA A 105 6.46 8.86 -3.48
C ALA A 105 6.57 7.94 -4.70
N LYS A 106 7.62 8.10 -5.52
CA LYS A 106 7.89 7.16 -6.64
C LYS A 106 8.17 5.74 -6.12
N GLN A 107 8.92 5.61 -5.04
CA GLN A 107 9.19 4.33 -4.39
C GLN A 107 7.91 3.70 -3.81
N LEU A 108 7.07 4.47 -3.13
CA LEU A 108 5.78 4.00 -2.62
C LEU A 108 4.86 3.50 -3.73
N LYS A 109 4.78 4.22 -4.87
CA LYS A 109 3.99 3.79 -6.04
C LYS A 109 4.47 2.48 -6.66
N SER A 110 5.75 2.15 -6.50
CA SER A 110 6.31 0.85 -6.93
C SER A 110 6.21 -0.26 -5.87
N THR A 111 5.78 0.07 -4.64
CA THR A 111 5.66 -0.90 -3.55
C THR A 111 4.30 -1.57 -3.62
N SER A 112 4.28 -2.90 -3.64
CA SER A 112 3.03 -3.68 -3.62
C SER A 112 2.61 -4.04 -2.20
N GLY A 113 1.30 -4.14 -2.00
CA GLY A 113 0.70 -4.50 -0.72
C GLY A 113 0.47 -3.30 0.17
N ASN A 114 0.05 -3.58 1.40
CA ASN A 114 -0.41 -2.55 2.31
C ASN A 114 0.77 -1.95 3.08
N VAL A 115 0.91 -0.63 3.06
CA VAL A 115 2.10 0.06 3.58
C VAL A 115 1.71 1.08 4.63
N LEU A 116 2.36 1.05 5.79
CA LEU A 116 2.28 2.13 6.77
C LEU A 116 3.43 3.11 6.57
N VAL A 117 3.13 4.41 6.52
CA VAL A 117 4.13 5.49 6.43
C VAL A 117 3.88 6.49 7.55
N VAL A 118 4.88 6.67 8.41
CA VAL A 118 4.83 7.61 9.54
C VAL A 118 5.73 8.82 9.27
N GLY A 119 5.10 9.99 9.16
CA GLY A 119 5.76 11.25 8.82
C GLY A 119 5.42 12.41 9.76
N HIS A 120 5.39 13.62 9.20
CA HIS A 120 5.20 14.86 9.94
C HIS A 120 3.97 15.62 9.44
N SER A 121 3.40 16.50 10.27
CA SER A 121 2.22 17.28 9.90
C SER A 121 2.38 18.12 8.63
N ASN A 122 3.62 18.48 8.26
CA ASN A 122 3.94 19.23 7.05
C ASN A 122 4.35 18.37 5.86
N THR A 123 4.80 17.12 6.06
CA THR A 123 5.27 16.26 4.95
C THR A 123 4.27 15.17 4.59
N THR A 124 3.51 14.66 5.56
CA THR A 124 2.49 13.62 5.31
C THR A 124 1.40 14.10 4.34
N PRO A 125 0.88 15.34 4.41
CA PRO A 125 -0.12 15.81 3.45
C PRO A 125 0.43 16.05 2.02
N GLU A 126 1.75 16.12 1.86
CA GLU A 126 2.40 16.33 0.55
C GLU A 126 2.71 15.02 -0.20
N LEU A 127 2.60 13.87 0.49
CA LEU A 127 2.79 12.53 -0.07
C LEU A 127 1.51 11.99 -0.72
#